data_AF-A0A4V3JXV9-F1
#
_entry.id   AF-A0A4V3JXV9-F1
#
_cell.length_a   1.000
_cell.length_b   1.000
_cell.length_c   1.000
_cell.angle_alpha   90.00
_cell.angle_beta   90.00
_cell.angle_gamma   90.00
#
_symmetry.space_group_name_H-M   'P 1'
#
loop_
_entity.id
_entity.type
_entity.pdbx_description
1 polymer ?
#
loop_
_entity_poly.entity_id
_entity_poly.type
_entity_poly.pdbx_seq_one_letter_code
_entity_poly.pdbx_strand_id
1 'polypeptide(L)'
;MKGWISSLFIFKKKKLSFDFAAKSRYGKEGKSNSNLTHLKIRVKRNASGLGNVYVGFGEGEWNGLILDGLPLDISETDIGILEGGEISYSLEEGSFLYFTNADLYWKDTPNPRIKRILSNKKFTDQEITFTAEHHKTSILPILRILRKEEVVSLYAKGKMMQIEFKETQVPESLESEISEYLLSYFSGLYPRLDER
;
A
#
# COMPACT_ATOMS: atom_id res chain seq x y z
N MET A 1 -32.77 -6.88 24.90
CA MET A 1 -31.34 -6.75 24.58
C MET A 1 -31.12 -7.12 23.11
N LYS A 2 -30.94 -6.14 22.23
CA LYS A 2 -30.58 -6.38 20.82
C LYS A 2 -29.07 -6.30 20.71
N GLY A 3 -28.44 -7.44 20.43
CA GLY A 3 -26.99 -7.52 20.20
C GLY A 3 -26.63 -6.76 18.93
N TRP A 4 -25.72 -5.81 19.07
CA TRP A 4 -25.08 -5.15 17.94
C TRP A 4 -24.01 -6.09 17.40
N ILE A 5 -24.27 -6.76 16.29
CA ILE A 5 -23.22 -7.38 15.49
C ILE A 5 -22.54 -6.23 14.76
N SER A 6 -21.47 -5.67 15.34
CA SER A 6 -20.53 -4.85 14.58
C SER A 6 -19.99 -5.74 13.47
N SER A 7 -20.27 -5.40 12.21
CA SER A 7 -19.70 -6.09 11.07
C SER A 7 -18.17 -6.07 11.20
N LEU A 8 -17.61 -7.22 11.57
CA LEU A 8 -16.18 -7.43 11.64
C LEU A 8 -15.70 -7.50 10.19
N PHE A 9 -15.28 -6.36 9.64
CA PHE A 9 -14.56 -6.32 8.37
C PHE A 9 -13.18 -6.95 8.60
N ILE A 10 -13.08 -8.26 8.35
CA ILE A 10 -11.82 -8.99 8.42
C ILE A 10 -11.12 -8.83 7.07
N PHE A 11 -10.14 -7.94 7.00
CA PHE A 11 -9.16 -7.97 5.92
C PHE A 11 -8.37 -9.26 6.01
N LYS A 12 -8.64 -10.22 5.13
CA LYS A 12 -7.73 -11.35 4.95
C LYS A 12 -6.39 -10.79 4.49
N LYS A 13 -5.32 -11.01 5.26
CA LYS A 13 -3.95 -10.76 4.79
C LYS A 13 -3.72 -11.58 3.54
N LYS A 14 -3.74 -10.93 2.38
CA LYS A 14 -3.29 -11.54 1.13
C LYS A 14 -1.77 -11.43 1.09
N LYS A 15 -1.09 -12.51 0.75
CA LYS A 15 0.33 -12.47 0.44
C LYS A 15 0.52 -11.83 -0.93
N LEU A 16 1.74 -11.35 -1.21
CA LEU A 16 2.13 -11.02 -2.59
C LEU A 16 1.85 -12.24 -3.48
N SER A 17 1.20 -12.04 -4.63
CA SER A 17 0.85 -13.11 -5.57
C SER A 17 1.51 -12.91 -6.93
N PHE A 18 1.57 -13.99 -7.70
CA PHE A 18 2.00 -13.97 -9.09
C PHE A 18 0.91 -14.53 -9.98
N ASP A 19 0.57 -13.80 -11.03
CA ASP A 19 -0.43 -14.23 -12.00
C ASP A 19 0.13 -15.33 -12.93
N PHE A 20 -0.72 -15.79 -13.84
CA PHE A 20 -0.35 -16.81 -14.81
C PHE A 20 0.75 -16.34 -15.78
N ALA A 21 0.74 -15.08 -16.20
CA ALA A 21 1.70 -14.54 -17.16
C ALA A 21 3.11 -14.46 -16.55
N ALA A 22 3.23 -13.98 -15.31
CA ALA A 22 4.48 -13.93 -14.56
C ALA A 22 5.07 -15.32 -14.33
N LYS A 23 4.24 -16.28 -13.88
CA LYS A 23 4.65 -17.69 -13.69
C LYS A 23 5.11 -18.33 -15.01
N SER A 24 4.38 -18.09 -16.09
CA SER A 24 4.73 -18.59 -17.42
C SER A 24 6.05 -18.00 -17.93
N ARG A 25 6.27 -16.69 -17.74
CA ARG A 25 7.53 -16.04 -18.11
C ARG A 25 8.69 -16.62 -17.31
N TYR A 26 8.53 -16.77 -15.99
CA TYR A 26 9.54 -17.38 -15.13
C TYR A 26 9.94 -18.78 -15.61
N GLY A 27 8.95 -19.64 -15.86
CA GLY A 27 9.20 -21.01 -16.32
C GLY A 27 9.86 -21.10 -17.69
N LYS A 28 9.60 -20.14 -18.60
CA LYS A 28 10.29 -20.06 -19.89
C LYS A 28 11.75 -19.65 -19.72
N GLU A 29 12.01 -18.63 -18.92
CA GLU A 29 13.36 -18.11 -18.72
C GLU A 29 14.27 -19.13 -18.02
N GLY A 30 13.78 -19.79 -16.96
CA GLY A 30 14.54 -20.82 -16.25
C GLY A 30 14.88 -22.04 -17.11
N LYS A 31 14.08 -22.33 -18.15
CA LYS A 31 14.42 -23.35 -19.16
C LYS A 31 15.47 -22.88 -20.15
N SER A 32 15.49 -21.58 -20.45
CA SER A 32 16.38 -20.99 -21.46
C SER A 32 17.78 -20.72 -20.89
N ASN A 33 17.88 -20.44 -19.59
CA ASN A 33 19.15 -20.13 -18.94
C ASN A 33 19.17 -20.72 -17.53
N SER A 34 19.91 -21.80 -17.34
CA SER A 34 20.03 -22.49 -16.05
C SER A 34 20.70 -21.64 -14.96
N ASN A 35 21.39 -20.56 -15.33
CA ASN A 35 21.99 -19.65 -14.36
C ASN A 35 20.96 -18.71 -13.74
N LEU A 36 19.78 -18.52 -14.34
CA LEU A 36 18.69 -17.71 -13.81
C LEU A 36 17.81 -18.56 -12.90
N THR A 37 18.03 -18.44 -11.59
CA THR A 37 17.50 -19.38 -10.59
C THR A 37 16.35 -18.82 -9.76
N HIS A 38 16.13 -17.51 -9.78
CA HIS A 38 15.15 -16.83 -8.92
C HIS A 38 14.74 -15.46 -9.49
N LEU A 39 13.66 -14.88 -8.96
CA LEU A 39 13.29 -13.47 -9.21
C LEU A 39 13.85 -12.56 -8.11
N LYS A 40 14.52 -11.49 -8.50
CA LYS A 40 14.92 -10.39 -7.63
C LYS A 40 13.84 -9.33 -7.65
N ILE A 41 13.30 -9.01 -6.48
CA ILE A 41 12.28 -7.98 -6.30
C ILE A 41 12.80 -6.92 -5.33
N ARG A 42 12.73 -5.65 -5.72
CA ARG A 42 13.16 -4.51 -4.90
C ARG A 42 12.19 -3.35 -5.03
N VAL A 43 11.86 -2.68 -3.93
CA VAL A 43 11.19 -1.38 -3.95
C VAL A 43 12.25 -0.30 -3.85
N LYS A 44 12.28 0.64 -4.79
CA LYS A 44 13.14 1.83 -4.69
C LYS A 44 12.29 3.09 -4.72
N ARG A 45 12.57 4.00 -3.79
CA ARG A 45 11.88 5.29 -3.69
C ARG A 45 12.77 6.40 -4.21
N ASN A 46 12.15 7.39 -4.86
CA ASN A 46 12.84 8.61 -5.27
C ASN A 46 12.93 9.61 -4.09
N ALA A 47 13.51 10.79 -4.33
CA ALA A 47 13.65 11.84 -3.32
C ALA A 47 12.31 12.38 -2.77
N SER A 48 11.21 12.22 -3.51
CA SER A 48 9.86 12.59 -3.04
C SER A 48 9.16 11.45 -2.29
N GLY A 49 9.83 10.33 -2.07
CA GLY A 49 9.28 9.13 -1.43
C GLY A 49 8.45 8.23 -2.36
N LEU A 50 8.22 8.60 -3.61
CA LEU A 50 7.46 7.78 -4.57
C LEU A 50 8.25 6.52 -4.91
N GLY A 51 7.64 5.35 -4.70
CA GLY A 51 8.26 4.05 -4.90
C GLY A 51 7.95 3.42 -6.25
N ASN A 52 8.93 2.67 -6.77
CA ASN A 52 8.79 1.80 -7.94
C ASN A 52 9.22 0.38 -7.57
N VAL A 53 8.54 -0.61 -8.15
CA VAL A 53 8.90 -2.02 -7.99
C VAL A 53 9.75 -2.47 -9.16
N TYR A 54 10.92 -3.01 -8.86
CA TYR A 54 11.81 -3.60 -9.83
C TYR A 54 11.76 -5.11 -9.66
N VAL A 55 11.43 -5.81 -10.75
CA VAL A 55 11.39 -7.26 -10.80
C VAL A 55 12.25 -7.71 -11.97
N GLY A 56 13.19 -8.61 -11.71
CA GLY A 56 14.08 -9.16 -12.73
C GLY A 56 14.59 -10.54 -12.33
N PHE A 57 15.30 -11.19 -13.24
CA PHE A 57 15.91 -12.48 -12.95
C PHE A 57 17.24 -12.30 -12.23
N GLY A 58 17.47 -13.12 -11.21
CA GLY A 58 18.72 -13.22 -10.49
C GLY A 58 19.55 -14.41 -10.96
N GLU A 59 20.87 -14.23 -11.00
CA GLU A 59 21.82 -15.28 -11.33
C GLU A 59 22.42 -15.92 -10.08
N GLY A 60 22.80 -17.20 -10.17
CA GLY A 60 23.62 -17.90 -9.18
C GLY A 60 22.83 -18.61 -8.08
N GLU A 61 23.51 -18.90 -6.96
CA GLU A 61 22.88 -19.56 -5.80
C GLU A 61 21.84 -18.65 -5.14
N TRP A 62 20.73 -19.25 -4.72
CA TRP A 62 19.61 -18.57 -4.10
C TRP A 62 19.38 -19.15 -2.70
N ASN A 63 19.33 -18.25 -1.71
CA ASN A 63 19.02 -18.55 -0.30
C ASN A 63 17.83 -17.73 0.22
N GLY A 64 16.96 -17.27 -0.70
CA GLY A 64 15.82 -16.42 -0.37
C GLY A 64 14.57 -17.21 0.02
N LEU A 65 13.40 -16.67 -0.29
CA LEU A 65 12.10 -17.27 0.08
C LEU A 65 11.36 -17.84 -1.12
N ILE A 66 10.55 -18.88 -0.89
CA ILE A 66 9.65 -19.41 -1.93
C ILE A 66 8.24 -18.86 -1.66
N LEU A 67 7.68 -18.20 -2.67
CA LEU A 67 6.30 -17.72 -2.64
C LEU A 67 5.58 -18.13 -3.91
N ASP A 68 4.38 -18.68 -3.78
CA ASP A 68 3.60 -19.22 -4.91
C ASP A 68 4.40 -20.22 -5.79
N GLY A 69 5.35 -20.95 -5.18
CA GLY A 69 6.21 -21.91 -5.88
C GLY A 69 7.36 -21.27 -6.68
N LEU A 70 7.58 -19.96 -6.54
CA LEU A 70 8.68 -19.24 -7.19
C LEU A 70 9.78 -18.92 -6.16
N PRO A 71 11.05 -19.25 -6.46
CA PRO A 71 12.21 -18.75 -5.71
C PRO A 71 12.36 -17.23 -5.88
N LEU A 72 12.35 -16.51 -4.76
CA LEU A 72 12.45 -15.05 -4.73
C LEU A 72 13.62 -14.60 -3.87
N ASP A 73 14.34 -13.60 -4.34
CA ASP A 73 15.22 -12.74 -3.55
C ASP A 73 14.50 -11.42 -3.33
N ILE A 74 13.99 -11.21 -2.12
CA ILE A 74 13.25 -10.01 -1.70
C ILE A 74 13.54 -9.75 -0.21
N SER A 75 13.75 -8.49 0.16
CA SER A 75 13.99 -8.12 1.56
C SER A 75 12.70 -8.22 2.40
N GLU A 76 12.82 -8.47 3.70
CA GLU A 76 11.64 -8.50 4.61
C GLU A 76 10.86 -7.17 4.58
N THR A 77 11.57 -6.05 4.48
CA THR A 77 10.98 -4.71 4.33
C THR A 77 10.14 -4.62 3.07
N ASP A 78 10.67 -5.05 1.92
CA ASP A 78 9.97 -5.03 0.64
C ASP A 78 8.75 -5.96 0.65
N ILE A 79 8.83 -7.14 1.28
CA ILE A 79 7.68 -8.05 1.43
C ILE A 79 6.54 -7.34 2.16
N GLY A 80 6.85 -6.61 3.23
CA GLY A 80 5.85 -5.87 4.00
C GLY A 80 5.17 -4.75 3.20
N ILE A 81 5.89 -4.12 2.28
CA ILE A 81 5.36 -3.08 1.38
C ILE A 81 4.45 -3.70 0.31
N LEU A 82 4.91 -4.80 -0.30
CA LEU A 82 4.23 -5.48 -1.41
C LEU A 82 3.11 -6.43 -0.95
N GLU A 83 2.90 -6.61 0.36
CA GLU A 83 1.91 -7.51 0.94
C GLU A 83 0.51 -7.30 0.33
N GLY A 84 0.00 -8.31 -0.37
CA GLY A 84 -1.35 -8.32 -0.94
C GLY A 84 -1.48 -7.74 -2.35
N GLY A 85 -0.40 -7.21 -2.92
CA GLY A 85 -0.35 -6.88 -4.34
C GLY A 85 -0.07 -8.10 -5.23
N GLU A 86 -0.06 -7.88 -6.54
CA GLU A 86 0.13 -8.92 -7.55
C GLU A 86 1.22 -8.53 -8.55
N ILE A 87 2.07 -9.48 -8.94
CA ILE A 87 3.04 -9.32 -10.02
C ILE A 87 2.54 -10.07 -11.26
N SER A 88 2.53 -9.36 -12.40
CA SER A 88 2.24 -9.88 -13.73
C SER A 88 3.40 -9.65 -14.68
N TYR A 89 3.41 -10.34 -15.82
CA TYR A 89 4.34 -10.04 -16.91
C TYR A 89 3.56 -9.49 -18.11
N SER A 90 3.87 -8.25 -18.50
CA SER A 90 3.31 -7.64 -19.70
C SER A 90 4.15 -8.03 -20.91
N LEU A 91 3.51 -8.66 -21.90
CA LEU A 91 4.13 -8.96 -23.19
C LEU A 91 4.40 -7.70 -24.01
N GLU A 92 3.53 -6.70 -23.88
CA GLU A 92 3.65 -5.41 -24.58
C GLU A 92 4.86 -4.61 -24.07
N GLU A 93 5.00 -4.52 -22.75
CA GLU A 93 6.09 -3.78 -22.09
C GLU A 93 7.37 -4.61 -21.96
N GLY A 94 7.33 -5.91 -22.29
CA GLY A 94 8.44 -6.84 -22.12
C GLY A 94 8.97 -6.90 -20.69
N SER A 95 8.12 -6.64 -19.69
CA SER A 95 8.54 -6.44 -18.30
C SER A 95 7.52 -6.95 -17.29
N PHE A 96 8.01 -7.17 -16.07
CA PHE A 96 7.16 -7.49 -14.93
C PHE A 96 6.54 -6.20 -14.38
N LEU A 97 5.23 -6.23 -14.15
CA LEU A 97 4.46 -5.14 -13.58
C LEU A 97 3.94 -5.54 -12.20
N TYR A 98 3.91 -4.59 -11.27
CA TYR A 98 3.31 -4.78 -9.96
C TYR A 98 2.02 -3.97 -9.85
N PHE A 99 0.96 -4.64 -9.43
CA PHE A 99 -0.34 -4.04 -9.16
C PHE A 99 -0.56 -4.01 -7.65
N THR A 100 -0.66 -2.80 -7.11
CA THR A 100 -1.04 -2.63 -5.70
C THR A 100 -2.49 -3.05 -5.50
N ASN A 101 -2.78 -3.62 -4.34
CA ASN A 101 -4.15 -3.85 -3.91
C ASN A 101 -4.40 -3.08 -2.62
N ALA A 102 -5.11 -1.96 -2.74
CA ALA A 102 -5.42 -1.08 -1.63
C ALA A 102 -6.93 -0.90 -1.54
N ASP A 103 -7.51 -1.28 -0.41
CA ASP A 103 -8.92 -1.09 -0.11
C ASP A 103 -9.05 -0.06 1.02
N LEU A 104 -10.08 0.79 0.93
CA LEU A 104 -10.41 1.83 1.90
C LEU A 104 -11.87 1.73 2.32
N TYR A 105 -12.15 1.90 3.61
CA TYR A 105 -13.50 1.84 4.17
C TYR A 105 -13.71 2.97 5.15
N TRP A 106 -14.66 3.83 4.84
CA TRP A 106 -15.11 4.89 5.73
C TRP A 106 -16.03 4.33 6.81
N LYS A 107 -15.87 4.85 8.03
CA LYS A 107 -16.67 4.54 9.19
C LYS A 107 -16.93 5.81 9.98
N ASP A 108 -18.18 5.98 10.37
CA ASP A 108 -18.55 7.00 11.32
C ASP A 108 -17.95 6.70 12.70
N THR A 109 -17.73 7.77 13.46
CA THR A 109 -17.35 7.68 14.87
C THR A 109 -18.42 8.36 15.74
N PRO A 110 -18.42 8.14 17.06
CA PRO A 110 -19.33 8.85 17.95
C PRO A 110 -19.19 10.38 17.90
N ASN A 111 -18.02 10.89 17.48
CA ASN A 111 -17.83 12.31 17.24
C ASN A 111 -18.13 12.60 15.76
N PRO A 112 -19.17 13.39 15.43
CA PRO A 112 -19.57 13.65 14.04
C PRO A 112 -18.52 14.44 13.24
N ARG A 113 -17.58 15.12 13.91
CA ARG A 113 -16.45 15.79 13.24
C ARG A 113 -15.30 14.86 12.91
N ILE A 114 -15.32 13.62 13.41
CA ILE A 114 -14.24 12.66 13.19
C ILE A 114 -14.78 11.50 12.38
N LYS A 115 -14.19 11.28 11.21
CA LYS A 115 -14.40 10.07 10.42
C LYS A 115 -13.19 9.15 10.57
N ARG A 116 -13.42 7.86 10.42
CA ARG A 116 -12.37 6.84 10.44
C ARG A 116 -12.30 6.13 9.09
N ILE A 117 -11.09 5.96 8.58
CA ILE A 117 -10.78 5.19 7.39
C ILE A 117 -10.00 3.95 7.84
N LEU A 118 -10.49 2.78 7.44
CA LEU A 118 -9.77 1.52 7.60
C LEU A 118 -9.20 1.08 6.24
N SER A 119 -8.00 0.52 6.25
CA SER A 119 -7.36 -0.01 5.06
C SER A 119 -6.93 -1.47 5.24
N ASN A 120 -6.76 -2.16 4.12
CA ASN A 120 -6.05 -3.43 4.08
C ASN A 120 -4.51 -3.25 4.14
N LYS A 121 -4.00 -2.03 3.91
CA LYS A 121 -2.59 -1.62 4.02
C LYS A 121 -2.33 -0.84 5.31
N LYS A 122 -1.08 -0.82 5.76
CA LYS A 122 -0.66 -0.05 6.94
C LYS A 122 -0.27 1.38 6.53
N PHE A 123 -0.73 2.37 7.28
CA PHE A 123 -0.27 3.76 7.20
C PHE A 123 1.04 3.97 7.99
N THR A 124 1.16 3.34 9.16
CA THR A 124 2.25 3.57 10.12
C THR A 124 2.31 2.40 11.12
N ASP A 125 3.47 2.10 11.71
CA ASP A 125 3.57 1.17 12.84
C ASP A 125 3.41 1.90 14.18
N GLN A 126 3.75 3.20 14.24
CA GLN A 126 3.58 4.05 15.41
C GLN A 126 2.32 4.93 15.33
N GLU A 127 1.89 5.46 16.47
CA GLU A 127 0.85 6.50 16.47
C GLU A 127 1.42 7.81 15.96
N ILE A 128 0.75 8.42 14.98
CA ILE A 128 1.16 9.70 14.41
C ILE A 128 -0.02 10.64 14.27
N THR A 129 0.22 11.92 14.55
CA THR A 129 -0.76 13.00 14.38
C THR A 129 -0.16 14.10 13.52
N PHE A 130 -0.92 14.56 12.55
CA PHE A 130 -0.63 15.75 11.75
C PHE A 130 -1.75 16.76 11.95
N THR A 131 -1.40 18.03 12.15
CA THR A 131 -2.37 19.13 12.12
C THR A 131 -2.20 19.91 10.82
N ALA A 132 -3.28 20.48 10.30
CA ALA A 132 -3.24 21.29 9.08
C ALA A 132 -2.25 22.46 9.20
N GLU A 133 -2.16 23.06 10.40
CA GLU A 133 -1.28 24.20 10.69
C GLU A 133 0.21 23.82 10.80
N HIS A 134 0.53 22.60 11.23
CA HIS A 134 1.90 22.17 11.52
C HIS A 134 2.26 20.86 10.78
N HIS A 135 2.01 20.82 9.48
CA HIS A 135 2.31 19.67 8.65
C HIS A 135 3.82 19.57 8.34
N LYS A 136 4.54 18.68 9.03
CA LYS A 136 5.96 18.36 8.75
C LYS A 136 6.16 17.23 7.73
N THR A 137 5.10 16.81 7.03
CA THR A 137 5.19 15.72 6.05
C THR A 137 5.43 16.24 4.65
N SER A 138 6.36 15.62 3.93
CA SER A 138 6.61 15.82 2.49
C SER A 138 5.86 14.83 1.61
N ILE A 139 5.10 13.89 2.21
CA ILE A 139 4.34 12.87 1.48
C ILE A 139 3.14 13.54 0.81
N LEU A 140 3.27 13.78 -0.49
CA LEU A 140 2.38 14.66 -1.24
C LEU A 140 0.88 14.32 -1.12
N PRO A 141 0.43 13.05 -1.22
CA PRO A 141 -1.00 12.77 -1.08
C PRO A 141 -1.55 13.08 0.32
N ILE A 142 -0.78 12.84 1.38
CA ILE A 142 -1.16 13.16 2.77
C ILE A 142 -1.19 14.68 2.97
N LEU A 143 -0.20 15.37 2.41
CA LEU A 143 -0.15 16.82 2.41
C LEU A 143 -1.36 17.44 1.69
N ARG A 144 -1.83 16.86 0.58
CA ARG A 144 -3.03 17.32 -0.13
C ARG A 144 -4.29 17.19 0.72
N ILE A 145 -4.41 16.13 1.52
CA ILE A 145 -5.52 15.98 2.49
C ILE A 145 -5.43 17.07 3.57
N LEU A 146 -4.25 17.28 4.16
CA LEU A 146 -4.04 18.28 5.22
C LEU A 146 -4.24 19.74 4.76
N ARG A 147 -4.15 20.00 3.45
CA ARG A 147 -4.36 21.33 2.86
C ARG A 147 -5.82 21.62 2.53
N LYS A 148 -6.72 20.66 2.71
CA LYS A 148 -8.16 20.89 2.56
C LYS A 148 -8.63 21.81 3.66
N GLU A 149 -9.38 22.85 3.29
CA GLU A 149 -9.85 23.84 4.26
C GLU A 149 -10.76 23.21 5.32
N GLU A 150 -11.45 22.14 4.98
CA GLU A 150 -12.35 21.41 5.85
C GLU A 150 -11.61 20.51 6.85
N VAL A 151 -10.35 20.16 6.61
CA VAL A 151 -9.56 19.23 7.43
C VAL A 151 -8.81 20.00 8.53
N VAL A 152 -8.96 19.55 9.78
CA VAL A 152 -8.27 20.10 10.95
C VAL A 152 -7.02 19.30 11.26
N SER A 153 -7.18 17.97 11.35
CA SER A 153 -6.11 17.07 11.74
C SER A 153 -6.28 15.66 11.16
N LEU A 154 -5.17 14.93 11.10
CA LEU A 154 -5.11 13.52 10.79
C LEU A 154 -4.44 12.78 11.94
N TYR A 155 -5.01 11.66 12.35
CA TYR A 155 -4.37 10.69 13.24
C TYR A 155 -4.25 9.36 12.50
N ALA A 156 -3.13 8.64 12.64
CA ALA A 156 -2.99 7.32 12.05
C ALA A 156 -2.30 6.35 13.02
N LYS A 157 -2.75 5.09 12.98
CA LYS A 157 -2.16 3.97 13.70
C LYS A 157 -2.43 2.66 12.96
N GLY A 158 -1.38 1.91 12.61
CA GLY A 158 -1.53 0.64 11.92
C GLY A 158 -2.24 0.83 10.58
N LYS A 159 -3.39 0.15 10.40
CA LYS A 159 -4.21 0.21 9.18
C LYS A 159 -5.38 1.18 9.27
N MET A 160 -5.34 2.10 10.23
CA MET A 160 -6.43 3.02 10.52
C MET A 160 -5.93 4.46 10.45
N MET A 161 -6.74 5.31 9.84
CA MET A 161 -6.59 6.77 9.84
C MET A 161 -7.89 7.40 10.36
N GLN A 162 -7.78 8.43 11.18
CA GLN A 162 -8.87 9.31 11.57
C GLN A 162 -8.63 10.68 10.98
N ILE A 163 -9.71 11.29 10.49
CA ILE A 163 -9.71 12.64 9.94
C ILE A 163 -10.68 13.45 10.77
N GLU A 164 -10.16 14.55 11.32
CA GLU A 164 -10.96 15.56 11.99
C GLU A 164 -11.31 16.66 11.00
N PHE A 165 -12.60 16.98 10.91
CA PHE A 165 -13.15 18.03 10.06
C PHE A 165 -13.62 19.22 10.90
N LYS A 166 -13.61 20.42 10.31
CA LYS A 166 -14.14 21.64 10.94
C LYS A 166 -15.65 21.51 11.19
N GLU A 167 -16.35 21.02 10.18
CA GLU A 167 -17.80 20.87 10.18
C GLU A 167 -18.24 19.43 10.49
N THR A 168 -19.49 19.27 10.92
CA THR A 168 -20.06 17.95 11.25
C THR A 168 -20.56 17.18 10.04
N GLN A 169 -20.82 17.87 8.92
CA GLN A 169 -21.23 17.27 7.66
C GLN A 169 -20.05 17.28 6.69
N VAL A 170 -19.66 16.09 6.25
CA VAL A 170 -18.59 15.89 5.27
C VAL A 170 -19.26 15.56 3.93
N PRO A 171 -19.08 16.37 2.89
CA PRO A 171 -19.63 16.06 1.56
C PRO A 171 -19.05 14.75 1.02
N GLU A 172 -19.87 13.93 0.36
CA GLU A 172 -19.41 12.69 -0.29
C GLU A 172 -18.30 12.94 -1.32
N SER A 173 -18.34 14.09 -2.01
CA SER A 173 -17.28 14.50 -2.94
C SER A 173 -15.93 14.68 -2.24
N LEU A 174 -15.92 15.20 -1.01
CA LEU A 174 -14.71 15.35 -0.22
C LEU A 174 -14.20 13.99 0.29
N GLU A 175 -15.11 13.09 0.72
CA GLU A 175 -14.73 11.71 1.07
C GLU A 175 -14.11 10.97 -0.14
N SER A 176 -14.69 11.14 -1.33
CA SER A 176 -14.18 10.57 -2.59
C SER A 176 -12.77 11.11 -2.91
N GLU A 177 -12.58 12.42 -2.86
CA GLU A 177 -11.28 13.03 -3.17
C GLU A 177 -10.19 12.61 -2.18
N ILE A 178 -10.51 12.56 -0.88
CA ILE A 178 -9.59 12.04 0.15
C ILE A 178 -9.24 10.58 -0.14
N SER A 179 -10.23 9.77 -0.54
CA SER A 179 -10.00 8.37 -0.90
C SER A 179 -9.03 8.24 -2.08
N GLU A 180 -9.16 9.08 -3.12
CA GLU A 180 -8.22 9.11 -4.24
C GLU A 180 -6.79 9.45 -3.80
N TYR A 181 -6.62 10.41 -2.88
CA TYR A 181 -5.31 10.72 -2.32
C TYR A 181 -4.71 9.55 -1.53
N LEU A 182 -5.52 8.86 -0.73
CA LEU A 182 -5.04 7.69 0.01
C LEU A 182 -4.74 6.49 -0.90
N LEU A 183 -5.55 6.27 -1.95
CA LEU A 183 -5.25 5.27 -2.97
C LEU A 183 -3.95 5.61 -3.71
N SER A 184 -3.74 6.89 -4.05
CA SER A 184 -2.49 7.38 -4.65
C SER A 184 -1.28 7.21 -3.71
N TYR A 185 -1.48 7.37 -2.40
CA TYR A 185 -0.46 7.10 -1.40
C TYR A 185 -0.05 5.62 -1.42
N PHE A 186 -1.01 4.70 -1.44
CA PHE A 186 -0.72 3.27 -1.45
C PHE A 186 -0.23 2.74 -2.80
N SER A 187 -0.75 3.24 -3.92
CA SER A 187 -0.31 2.85 -5.27
C SER A 187 1.05 3.43 -5.63
N GLY A 188 1.36 4.62 -5.14
CA GLY A 188 2.67 5.24 -5.26
C GLY A 188 3.73 4.63 -4.34
N LEU A 189 3.41 3.63 -3.51
CA LEU A 189 4.35 2.97 -2.59
C LEU A 189 5.16 3.95 -1.73
N TYR A 190 4.52 5.03 -1.31
CA TYR A 190 5.11 6.03 -0.43
C TYR A 190 5.58 5.37 0.88
N PRO A 191 6.59 5.97 1.56
CA PRO A 191 7.00 5.50 2.88
C PRO A 191 5.83 5.53 3.86
N ARG A 192 5.89 4.67 4.87
CA ARG A 192 4.97 4.75 6.00
C ARG A 192 5.13 6.11 6.69
N LEU A 193 4.09 6.59 7.34
CA LEU A 193 4.07 7.95 7.89
C LEU A 193 5.12 8.18 9.00
N ASP A 194 5.60 7.10 9.62
CA ASP A 194 6.65 7.07 10.64
C ASP A 194 8.07 6.87 10.07
N GLU A 195 8.21 6.48 8.79
CA GLU A 195 9.50 6.40 8.09
C GLU A 195 9.89 7.82 7.63
N ARG A 196 10.74 8.50 8.41
CA ARG A 196 11.32 9.81 8.09
C ARG A 196 12.70 9.71 7.48
#